data_AF-D5XBX0-F1
#
_entry.id   AF-D5XBX0-F1
#
_cell.length_a   1.000
_cell.length_b   1.000
_cell.length_c   1.000
_cell.angle_alpha   90.00
_cell.angle_beta   90.00
_cell.angle_gamma   90.00
#
_symmetry.space_group_name_H-M   'P 1'
#
loop_
_entity.id
_entity.type
_entity.pdbx_description
1 polymer ?
#
loop_
_entity_poly.entity_id
_entity_poly.type
_entity_poly.pdbx_seq_one_letter_code
_entity_poly.pdbx_strand_id
1 'polypeptide(L)'
;MTLSLTVPIKILKHHVHLSLDHAKILFGDEIAQQEPNYAAGTGNYRTDKFIDVVGPKGEIHNVAVVEPYRDKTQVEISQSAAIELGLKVPLKDSGDLEGTPGAVLIGPMGTVAIGAGVIIPNSHVHLSREDAQKLSLSNGDRVNLLVQGLKKIEYQDILVRVEPASESQVHLGFDEANAAIVESGASAVIRVHNYPFFYDNDGIPVVLPRFADIKISLLNKANCSLAVEAINFCTNIFEFTPTEKRRMTNNLLKVQRGESDDYFFLVASDAESVIGVTSTYYLPDLKMAFMEFIAVAPHCQRRGLGSYLYYQTLNTLSKAGKELVAMVFEVRSTRDGLARRKEFFLNLGAVPINLQFYPIGHKMDPELMLMLKPMSANFCLNTPVLVKFFSSLSKRLMEV
;
A
#
# COMPACT_ATOMS: atom_id res chain seq x y z
N MET A 1 20.54 -4.45 9.13
CA MET A 1 20.94 -4.87 7.77
C MET A 1 19.68 -4.97 6.93
N THR A 2 19.61 -4.24 5.82
CA THR A 2 18.51 -4.38 4.86
C THR A 2 18.71 -5.70 4.12
N LEU A 3 17.74 -6.61 4.14
CA LEU A 3 17.79 -7.82 3.31
C LEU A 3 17.70 -7.39 1.84
N SER A 4 18.62 -7.90 1.02
CA SER A 4 18.65 -7.59 -0.40
C SER A 4 19.02 -8.81 -1.22
N LEU A 5 18.37 -8.96 -2.36
CA LEU A 5 18.64 -10.02 -3.34
C LEU A 5 18.83 -9.40 -4.71
N THR A 6 19.85 -9.84 -5.43
CA THR A 6 20.06 -9.45 -6.82
C THR A 6 19.39 -10.47 -7.72
N VAL A 7 18.53 -10.01 -8.62
CA VAL A 7 17.78 -10.84 -9.56
C VAL A 7 17.89 -10.29 -10.99
N PRO A 8 17.76 -11.14 -12.02
CA PRO A 8 17.73 -10.68 -13.41
C PRO A 8 16.44 -9.89 -13.71
N ILE A 9 16.55 -8.98 -14.68
CA ILE A 9 15.44 -8.20 -15.24
C ILE A 9 14.97 -8.86 -16.53
N LYS A 10 13.66 -9.08 -16.63
CA LYS A 10 12.94 -9.42 -17.86
C LYS A 10 12.15 -8.20 -18.31
N ILE A 11 12.38 -7.74 -19.53
CA ILE A 11 11.66 -6.59 -20.08
C ILE A 11 10.39 -7.08 -20.78
N LEU A 12 9.25 -6.54 -20.36
CA LEU A 12 7.95 -6.75 -20.97
C LEU A 12 7.85 -5.90 -22.24
N LYS A 13 8.19 -6.51 -23.38
CA LYS A 13 7.90 -5.94 -24.70
C LYS A 13 6.39 -6.01 -24.98
N HIS A 14 5.92 -5.20 -25.93
CA HIS A 14 4.52 -5.25 -26.35
C HIS A 14 4.16 -6.65 -26.82
N HIS A 15 3.04 -7.16 -26.29
CA HIS A 15 2.55 -8.48 -26.65
C HIS A 15 1.05 -8.58 -26.41
N VAL A 16 0.46 -9.63 -26.96
CA VAL A 16 -0.97 -9.93 -26.82
C VAL A 16 -1.17 -11.36 -26.36
N HIS A 17 -2.03 -11.53 -25.36
CA HIS A 17 -2.68 -12.79 -25.06
C HIS A 17 -4.02 -12.80 -25.79
N LEU A 18 -4.29 -13.84 -26.58
CA LEU A 18 -5.53 -13.93 -27.36
C LEU A 18 -6.51 -14.92 -26.74
N SER A 19 -7.82 -14.64 -26.90
CA SER A 19 -8.82 -15.69 -26.79
C SER A 19 -8.75 -16.62 -27.99
N LEU A 20 -9.20 -17.86 -27.81
CA LEU A 20 -9.21 -18.85 -28.89
C LEU A 20 -10.04 -18.35 -30.10
N ASP A 21 -11.17 -17.69 -29.83
CA ASP A 21 -12.05 -17.16 -30.87
C ASP A 21 -11.37 -16.03 -31.66
N HIS A 22 -10.70 -15.10 -30.97
CA HIS A 22 -9.97 -14.04 -31.66
C HIS A 22 -8.75 -14.59 -32.40
N ALA A 23 -8.06 -15.60 -31.85
CA ALA A 23 -6.96 -16.25 -32.53
C ALA A 23 -7.42 -16.86 -33.87
N LYS A 24 -8.54 -17.59 -33.89
CA LYS A 24 -9.13 -18.14 -35.12
C LYS A 24 -9.46 -17.07 -36.16
N ILE A 25 -10.01 -15.93 -35.75
CA ILE A 25 -10.30 -14.83 -36.67
C ILE A 25 -9.00 -14.25 -37.26
N LEU A 26 -7.97 -14.07 -36.41
CA LEU A 26 -6.74 -13.38 -36.79
C LEU A 26 -5.81 -14.26 -37.65
N PHE A 27 -5.77 -15.58 -37.43
CA PHE A 27 -4.87 -16.48 -38.17
C PHE A 27 -5.53 -17.71 -38.81
N GLY A 28 -6.85 -17.86 -38.74
CA GLY A 28 -7.60 -18.94 -39.39
C GLY A 28 -7.90 -20.16 -38.49
N ASP A 29 -8.74 -21.06 -39.01
CA ASP A 29 -9.29 -22.20 -38.28
C ASP A 29 -8.27 -23.31 -37.96
N GLU A 30 -7.09 -23.29 -38.58
CA GLU A 30 -6.01 -24.26 -38.30
C GLU A 30 -5.49 -24.15 -36.85
N ILE A 31 -5.72 -23.01 -36.18
CA ILE A 31 -5.45 -22.84 -34.74
C ILE A 31 -6.27 -23.82 -33.88
N ALA A 32 -7.45 -24.25 -34.34
CA ALA A 32 -8.35 -25.13 -33.59
C ALA A 32 -7.76 -26.53 -33.33
N GLN A 33 -6.76 -26.95 -34.11
CA GLN A 33 -6.13 -28.28 -33.99
C GLN A 33 -5.00 -28.33 -32.97
N GLN A 34 -4.56 -27.18 -32.45
CA GLN A 34 -3.68 -27.11 -31.29
C GLN A 34 -4.57 -27.07 -30.05
N GLU A 35 -4.90 -28.25 -29.50
CA GLU A 35 -5.47 -28.30 -28.15
C GLU A 35 -4.58 -27.45 -27.22
N PRO A 36 -5.16 -26.66 -26.30
CA PRO A 36 -4.37 -25.96 -25.29
C PRO A 36 -3.54 -27.01 -24.56
N ASN A 37 -2.25 -27.05 -24.85
CA ASN A 37 -1.35 -28.06 -24.32
C ASN A 37 -1.03 -27.70 -22.87
N TYR A 38 -1.99 -27.94 -21.97
CA TYR A 38 -1.81 -27.81 -20.52
C TYR A 38 -0.71 -28.74 -19.98
N ALA A 39 -0.21 -29.69 -20.80
CA ALA A 39 0.82 -30.65 -20.42
C ALA A 39 2.26 -30.17 -20.68
N ALA A 40 2.47 -29.07 -21.42
CA ALA A 40 3.81 -28.56 -21.75
C ALA A 40 4.27 -27.44 -20.80
N GLY A 41 4.29 -27.70 -19.48
CA GLY A 41 4.79 -26.76 -18.49
C GLY A 41 3.87 -25.54 -18.29
N THR A 42 3.73 -25.11 -17.05
CA THR A 42 2.79 -24.06 -16.63
C THR A 42 3.27 -22.64 -16.97
N GLY A 43 3.73 -22.39 -18.20
CA GLY A 43 4.39 -21.14 -18.60
C GLY A 43 3.77 -20.48 -19.83
N ASN A 44 3.78 -19.14 -19.84
CA ASN A 44 3.49 -18.35 -21.04
C ASN A 44 4.70 -18.41 -22.00
N TYR A 45 4.49 -18.69 -23.28
CA TYR A 45 5.53 -18.73 -24.30
C TYR A 45 5.21 -17.83 -25.50
N ARG A 46 6.22 -17.09 -25.95
CA ARG A 46 6.12 -16.18 -27.10
C ARG A 46 6.16 -17.01 -28.39
N THR A 47 5.19 -16.80 -29.26
CA THR A 47 5.10 -17.47 -30.56
C THR A 47 5.88 -16.71 -31.64
N ASP A 48 5.95 -17.28 -32.84
CA ASP A 48 6.39 -16.63 -34.07
C ASP A 48 5.26 -15.84 -34.78
N LYS A 49 4.06 -15.79 -34.17
CA LYS A 49 2.90 -15.06 -34.67
C LYS A 49 2.92 -13.62 -34.16
N PHE A 50 2.52 -12.71 -35.04
CA PHE A 50 2.45 -11.28 -34.78
C PHE A 50 1.14 -10.70 -35.28
N ILE A 51 0.69 -9.65 -34.61
CA ILE A 51 -0.44 -8.81 -35.04
C ILE A 51 -0.03 -7.35 -35.05
N ASP A 52 -0.81 -6.53 -35.73
CA ASP A 52 -0.77 -5.09 -35.57
C ASP A 52 -1.89 -4.65 -34.63
N VAL A 53 -1.64 -3.61 -33.84
CA VAL A 53 -2.61 -3.02 -32.92
C VAL A 53 -2.85 -1.58 -33.34
N VAL A 54 -4.11 -1.26 -33.62
CA VAL A 54 -4.53 0.04 -34.16
C VAL A 54 -5.44 0.74 -33.15
N GLY A 55 -5.10 2.00 -32.87
CA GLY A 55 -5.90 2.92 -32.07
C GLY A 55 -6.37 4.11 -32.89
N PRO A 56 -7.11 5.06 -32.28
CA PRO A 56 -7.68 6.20 -32.98
C PRO A 56 -6.67 7.14 -33.66
N LYS A 57 -5.42 7.15 -33.20
CA LYS A 57 -4.38 8.09 -33.67
C LYS A 57 -3.29 7.43 -34.51
N GLY A 58 -3.07 6.12 -34.35
CA GLY A 58 -1.96 5.43 -34.97
C GLY A 58 -2.02 3.92 -34.73
N GLU A 59 -0.95 3.25 -35.13
CA GLU A 59 -0.80 1.81 -35.06
C GLU A 59 0.60 1.42 -34.58
N ILE A 60 0.70 0.28 -33.92
CA ILE A 60 1.97 -0.37 -33.60
C ILE A 60 2.01 -1.71 -34.32
N HIS A 61 3.12 -1.97 -35.02
CA HIS A 61 3.28 -3.19 -35.81
C HIS A 61 4.01 -4.29 -35.06
N ASN A 62 3.81 -5.52 -35.49
CA ASN A 62 4.57 -6.69 -35.02
C ASN A 62 4.48 -6.92 -33.50
N VAL A 63 3.29 -6.76 -32.93
CA VAL A 63 2.99 -7.11 -31.54
C VAL A 63 2.92 -8.63 -31.42
N ALA A 64 3.77 -9.21 -30.58
CA ALA A 64 3.93 -10.66 -30.50
C ALA A 64 2.76 -11.33 -29.79
N VAL A 65 2.33 -12.49 -30.32
CA VAL A 65 1.32 -13.32 -29.66
C VAL A 65 1.97 -14.25 -28.64
N VAL A 66 1.39 -14.31 -27.44
CA VAL A 66 1.82 -15.17 -26.35
C VAL A 66 0.75 -16.21 -26.06
N GLU A 67 1.18 -17.46 -26.02
CA GLU A 67 0.37 -18.64 -25.70
C GLU A 67 0.64 -19.13 -24.26
N PRO A 68 -0.26 -19.91 -23.65
CA PRO A 68 -1.52 -20.44 -24.22
C PRO A 68 -2.58 -19.36 -24.42
N TYR A 69 -3.56 -19.64 -25.28
CA TYR A 69 -4.76 -18.81 -25.41
C TYR A 69 -5.52 -18.76 -24.09
N ARG A 70 -6.15 -17.61 -23.80
CA ARG A 70 -6.86 -17.35 -22.55
C ARG A 70 -8.37 -17.21 -22.80
N ASP A 71 -9.15 -17.08 -21.74
CA ASP A 71 -10.58 -16.80 -21.88
C ASP A 71 -10.86 -15.42 -22.50
N LYS A 72 -9.97 -14.45 -22.27
CA LYS A 72 -10.10 -13.07 -22.74
C LYS A 72 -8.83 -12.60 -23.41
N THR A 73 -8.99 -11.82 -24.48
CA THR A 73 -7.87 -11.13 -25.12
C THR A 73 -7.38 -9.97 -24.25
N GLN A 74 -6.07 -9.85 -24.12
CA GLN A 74 -5.39 -8.80 -23.38
C GLN A 74 -4.17 -8.33 -24.18
N VAL A 75 -4.08 -7.03 -24.38
CA VAL A 75 -2.96 -6.38 -25.07
C VAL A 75 -2.15 -5.62 -24.03
N GLU A 76 -0.89 -6.00 -23.87
CA GLU A 76 0.04 -5.35 -22.93
C GLU A 76 0.99 -4.45 -23.72
N ILE A 77 0.88 -3.13 -23.53
CA ILE A 77 1.69 -2.12 -24.24
C ILE A 77 2.34 -1.14 -23.28
N SER A 78 3.30 -0.36 -23.76
CA SER A 78 3.95 0.69 -22.97
C SER A 78 3.14 1.99 -23.00
N GLN A 79 3.44 2.91 -22.07
CA GLN A 79 2.81 4.23 -22.01
C GLN A 79 3.08 5.04 -23.28
N SER A 80 4.31 4.95 -23.81
CA SER A 80 4.69 5.58 -25.08
C SER A 80 3.85 5.07 -26.25
N ALA A 81 3.63 3.74 -26.32
CA ALA A 81 2.77 3.14 -27.34
C ALA A 81 1.29 3.54 -27.18
N ALA A 82 0.79 3.65 -25.95
CA ALA A 82 -0.56 4.15 -25.71
C ALA A 82 -0.75 5.58 -26.26
N ILE A 83 0.26 6.45 -26.13
CA ILE A 83 0.25 7.82 -26.68
C ILE A 83 0.28 7.82 -28.22
N GLU A 84 1.02 6.90 -28.82
CA GLU A 84 1.08 6.70 -30.28
C GLU A 84 -0.27 6.26 -30.83
N LEU A 85 -0.89 5.26 -30.19
CA LEU A 85 -2.22 4.75 -30.54
C LEU A 85 -3.34 5.76 -30.24
N GLY A 86 -3.12 6.74 -29.38
CA GLY A 86 -4.13 7.70 -28.95
C GLY A 86 -5.13 7.12 -27.93
N LEU A 87 -4.68 6.18 -27.12
CA LEU A 87 -5.49 5.49 -26.11
C LEU A 87 -5.15 5.99 -24.70
N LYS A 88 -6.17 6.13 -23.85
CA LYS A 88 -6.01 6.35 -22.40
C LYS A 88 -5.98 5.00 -21.70
N VAL A 89 -4.80 4.40 -21.62
CA VAL A 89 -4.61 3.05 -21.11
C VAL A 89 -4.23 3.11 -19.62
N PRO A 90 -4.92 2.39 -18.72
CA PRO A 90 -4.58 2.35 -17.31
C PRO A 90 -3.40 1.41 -17.03
N LEU A 91 -2.65 1.68 -15.96
CA LEU A 91 -1.68 0.75 -15.37
C LEU A 91 -2.43 -0.33 -14.59
N LYS A 92 -2.27 -1.60 -14.95
CA LYS A 92 -3.00 -2.72 -14.33
C LYS A 92 -2.16 -3.99 -14.23
N ASP A 93 -2.55 -4.86 -13.30
CA ASP A 93 -2.04 -6.23 -13.24
C ASP A 93 -2.63 -7.08 -14.39
N SER A 94 -1.83 -7.99 -14.93
CA SER A 94 -2.28 -8.95 -15.96
C SER A 94 -3.52 -9.72 -15.45
N GLY A 95 -4.60 -9.72 -16.25
CA GLY A 95 -5.90 -10.30 -15.91
C GLY A 95 -6.96 -9.30 -15.42
N ASP A 96 -6.56 -8.12 -14.93
CA ASP A 96 -7.50 -7.04 -14.61
C ASP A 96 -7.80 -6.21 -15.87
N LEU A 97 -8.95 -6.48 -16.48
CA LEU A 97 -9.39 -5.83 -17.71
C LEU A 97 -10.53 -4.82 -17.49
N GLU A 98 -10.97 -4.62 -16.26
CA GLU A 98 -12.11 -3.72 -15.98
C GLU A 98 -11.74 -2.26 -16.24
N GLY A 99 -12.62 -1.51 -16.91
CA GLY A 99 -12.39 -0.09 -17.23
C GLY A 99 -11.25 0.17 -18.22
N THR A 100 -10.78 -0.87 -18.93
CA THR A 100 -9.71 -0.74 -19.93
C THR A 100 -10.27 -0.34 -21.30
N PRO A 101 -9.53 0.42 -22.12
CA PRO A 101 -9.94 0.71 -23.48
C PRO A 101 -9.78 -0.51 -24.39
N GLY A 102 -10.47 -0.44 -25.52
CA GLY A 102 -10.32 -1.36 -26.64
C GLY A 102 -9.27 -0.93 -27.67
N ALA A 103 -9.09 -1.76 -28.70
CA ALA A 103 -8.27 -1.50 -29.88
C ALA A 103 -8.74 -2.38 -31.05
N VAL A 104 -8.25 -2.09 -32.25
CA VAL A 104 -8.42 -2.97 -33.40
C VAL A 104 -7.14 -3.81 -33.56
N LEU A 105 -7.30 -5.12 -33.66
CA LEU A 105 -6.23 -6.09 -33.84
C LEU A 105 -6.27 -6.61 -35.27
N ILE A 106 -5.16 -6.53 -35.99
CA ILE A 106 -5.06 -6.97 -37.39
C ILE A 106 -4.09 -8.14 -37.45
N GLY A 107 -4.59 -9.28 -37.90
CA GLY A 107 -3.82 -10.48 -38.18
C GLY A 107 -3.82 -10.80 -39.67
N PRO A 108 -3.05 -11.81 -40.11
CA PRO A 108 -2.92 -12.15 -41.53
C PRO A 108 -4.22 -12.67 -42.17
N MET A 109 -5.17 -13.18 -41.39
CA MET A 109 -6.43 -13.75 -41.90
C MET A 109 -7.67 -12.91 -41.59
N GLY A 110 -7.54 -11.85 -40.77
CA GLY A 110 -8.68 -11.04 -40.39
C GLY A 110 -8.39 -9.96 -39.35
N THR A 111 -9.46 -9.29 -38.94
CA THR A 111 -9.41 -8.16 -38.02
C THR A 111 -10.42 -8.34 -36.90
N VAL A 112 -10.02 -7.99 -35.68
CA VAL A 112 -10.87 -8.05 -34.47
C VAL A 112 -10.90 -6.68 -33.81
N ALA A 113 -12.10 -6.13 -33.58
CA ALA A 113 -12.26 -4.96 -32.70
C ALA A 113 -12.60 -5.44 -31.29
N ILE A 114 -11.70 -5.20 -30.33
CA ILE A 114 -11.96 -5.48 -28.91
C ILE A 114 -12.51 -4.21 -28.25
N GLY A 115 -13.56 -4.33 -27.43
CA GLY A 115 -14.16 -3.20 -26.70
C GLY A 115 -13.42 -2.83 -25.41
N ALA A 116 -12.60 -3.75 -24.90
CA ALA A 116 -11.77 -3.62 -23.71
C ALA A 116 -10.60 -4.62 -23.81
N GLY A 117 -9.55 -4.45 -23.00
CA GLY A 117 -8.45 -5.41 -22.89
C GLY A 117 -7.05 -4.84 -23.08
N VAL A 118 -6.91 -3.53 -23.35
CA VAL A 118 -5.60 -2.90 -23.50
C VAL A 118 -5.12 -2.36 -22.15
N ILE A 119 -3.93 -2.76 -21.71
CA ILE A 119 -3.33 -2.34 -20.43
C ILE A 119 -1.87 -1.91 -20.60
N ILE A 120 -1.40 -1.08 -19.65
CA ILE A 120 0.02 -0.96 -19.35
C ILE A 120 0.29 -1.94 -18.20
N PRO A 121 1.12 -2.97 -18.38
CA PRO A 121 1.34 -3.97 -17.35
C PRO A 121 2.12 -3.39 -16.18
N ASN A 122 1.65 -3.66 -14.96
CA ASN A 122 2.34 -3.23 -13.75
C ASN A 122 3.63 -4.02 -13.53
N SER A 123 4.71 -3.32 -13.16
CA SER A 123 5.98 -3.93 -12.79
C SER A 123 5.83 -4.80 -11.54
N HIS A 124 6.47 -5.98 -11.55
CA HIS A 124 6.39 -6.92 -10.43
C HIS A 124 7.63 -7.80 -10.33
N VAL A 125 7.84 -8.36 -9.15
CA VAL A 125 8.90 -9.34 -8.85
C VAL A 125 8.26 -10.71 -8.72
N HIS A 126 8.75 -11.69 -9.48
CA HIS A 126 8.54 -13.09 -9.16
C HIS A 126 9.63 -13.54 -8.19
N LEU A 127 9.25 -14.22 -7.11
CA LEU A 127 10.16 -14.84 -6.15
C LEU A 127 9.88 -16.33 -6.03
N SER A 128 10.96 -17.12 -6.01
CA SER A 128 10.91 -18.48 -5.52
C SER A 128 10.51 -18.50 -4.04
N ARG A 129 9.92 -19.61 -3.57
CA ARG A 129 9.57 -19.77 -2.15
C ARG A 129 10.79 -19.63 -1.23
N GLU A 130 11.95 -20.13 -1.67
CA GLU A 130 13.19 -20.07 -0.91
C GLU A 130 13.68 -18.62 -0.77
N ASP A 131 13.69 -17.85 -1.85
CA ASP A 131 14.15 -16.47 -1.83
C ASP A 131 13.17 -15.55 -1.10
N ALA A 132 11.86 -15.79 -1.24
CA ALA A 132 10.85 -15.13 -0.44
C ALA A 132 11.07 -15.36 1.06
N GLN A 133 11.38 -16.60 1.48
CA GLN A 133 11.72 -16.91 2.87
C GLN A 133 13.01 -16.20 3.32
N LYS A 134 14.08 -16.21 2.51
CA LYS A 134 15.33 -15.48 2.81
C LYS A 134 15.10 -13.98 3.01
N LEU A 135 14.21 -13.40 2.20
CA LEU A 135 13.85 -11.99 2.26
C LEU A 135 12.76 -11.68 3.30
N SER A 136 12.19 -12.70 3.95
CA SER A 136 11.02 -12.57 4.83
C SER A 136 9.82 -11.88 4.14
N LEU A 137 9.63 -12.17 2.86
CA LEU A 137 8.54 -11.66 2.02
C LEU A 137 7.47 -12.73 1.79
N SER A 138 6.23 -12.27 1.66
CA SER A 138 5.05 -13.06 1.31
C SER A 138 4.48 -12.60 -0.03
N ASN A 139 3.65 -13.43 -0.66
CA ASN A 139 2.91 -13.04 -1.85
C ASN A 139 2.01 -11.83 -1.56
N GLY A 140 2.06 -10.81 -2.40
CA GLY A 140 1.33 -9.55 -2.20
C GLY A 140 2.12 -8.46 -1.46
N ASP A 141 3.30 -8.78 -0.92
CA ASP A 141 4.18 -7.76 -0.34
C ASP A 141 4.67 -6.78 -1.42
N ARG A 142 5.22 -5.66 -0.97
CA ARG A 142 5.76 -4.59 -1.84
C ARG A 142 7.22 -4.34 -1.49
N VAL A 143 8.06 -4.15 -2.51
CA VAL A 143 9.50 -3.91 -2.37
C VAL A 143 9.94 -2.69 -3.17
N ASN A 144 11.10 -2.14 -2.80
CA ASN A 144 11.81 -1.22 -3.68
C ASN A 144 12.77 -2.01 -4.56
N LEU A 145 12.92 -1.56 -5.80
CA LEU A 145 13.79 -2.16 -6.78
C LEU A 145 14.83 -1.14 -7.25
N LEU A 146 16.09 -1.39 -6.93
CA LEU A 146 17.21 -0.62 -7.47
C LEU A 146 17.71 -1.27 -8.75
N VAL A 147 17.44 -0.63 -9.89
CA VAL A 147 17.95 -1.02 -11.21
C VAL A 147 19.29 -0.34 -11.46
N GLN A 148 20.31 -1.13 -11.78
CA GLN A 148 21.68 -0.67 -11.98
C GLN A 148 22.06 -0.62 -13.46
N GLY A 149 21.30 0.15 -14.25
CA GLY A 149 21.64 0.44 -15.64
C GLY A 149 22.69 1.53 -15.80
N LEU A 150 22.84 2.05 -17.03
CA LEU A 150 23.64 3.26 -17.26
C LEU A 150 23.08 4.45 -16.45
N LYS A 151 21.77 4.44 -16.18
CA LYS A 151 21.14 5.27 -15.15
C LYS A 151 20.72 4.39 -13.97
N LYS A 152 21.09 4.80 -12.76
CA LYS A 152 20.58 4.18 -11.53
C LYS A 152 19.18 4.71 -11.27
N ILE A 153 18.19 3.82 -11.27
CA ILE A 153 16.80 4.15 -10.97
C ILE A 153 16.32 3.26 -9.83
N GLU A 154 15.61 3.86 -8.87
CA GLU A 154 14.91 3.14 -7.82
C GLU A 154 13.41 3.21 -8.12
N TYR A 155 12.82 2.06 -8.47
CA TYR A 155 11.37 1.90 -8.52
C TYR A 155 10.88 1.55 -7.12
N GLN A 156 9.80 2.19 -6.70
CA GLN A 156 9.20 1.95 -5.40
C GLN A 156 7.88 1.22 -5.57
N ASP A 157 7.46 0.52 -4.53
CA ASP A 157 6.14 -0.11 -4.47
C ASP A 157 5.91 -1.24 -5.50
N ILE A 158 6.95 -2.03 -5.76
CA ILE A 158 6.88 -3.14 -6.72
C ILE A 158 6.24 -4.37 -6.05
N LEU A 159 5.18 -4.90 -6.67
CA LEU A 159 4.45 -6.08 -6.20
C LEU A 159 5.33 -7.33 -6.20
N VAL A 160 5.30 -8.08 -5.10
CA VAL A 160 5.95 -9.39 -4.95
C VAL A 160 4.93 -10.49 -5.22
N ARG A 161 5.24 -11.36 -6.18
CA ARG A 161 4.51 -12.58 -6.49
C ARG A 161 5.36 -13.78 -6.12
N VAL A 162 4.90 -14.59 -5.16
CA VAL A 162 5.64 -15.78 -4.72
C VAL A 162 5.04 -17.00 -5.39
N GLU A 163 5.78 -17.59 -6.32
CA GLU A 163 5.36 -18.76 -7.09
C GLU A 163 6.33 -19.93 -6.84
N PRO A 164 5.86 -21.11 -6.41
CA PRO A 164 6.75 -22.22 -6.02
C PRO A 164 7.67 -22.74 -7.14
N ALA A 165 7.31 -22.53 -8.41
CA ALA A 165 8.02 -23.04 -9.58
C ALA A 165 8.71 -21.93 -10.40
N SER A 166 8.74 -20.68 -9.94
CA SER A 166 9.35 -19.57 -10.68
C SER A 166 10.80 -19.33 -10.27
N GLU A 167 11.66 -19.05 -11.25
CA GLU A 167 12.94 -18.39 -10.99
C GLU A 167 12.70 -16.94 -10.53
N SER A 168 13.45 -16.51 -9.51
CA SER A 168 13.34 -15.16 -8.97
C SER A 168 13.81 -14.14 -10.01
N GLN A 169 12.92 -13.25 -10.47
CA GLN A 169 13.21 -12.26 -11.51
C GLN A 169 12.28 -11.06 -11.39
N VAL A 170 12.70 -9.93 -11.95
CA VAL A 170 11.84 -8.74 -12.06
C VAL A 170 11.29 -8.65 -13.47
N HIS A 171 10.01 -8.34 -13.60
CA HIS A 171 9.41 -7.93 -14.86
C HIS A 171 9.24 -6.41 -14.86
N LEU A 172 9.93 -5.73 -15.78
CA LEU A 172 9.80 -4.29 -16.00
C LEU A 172 9.10 -4.00 -17.32
N GLY A 173 8.22 -3.00 -17.33
CA GLY A 173 7.66 -2.45 -18.56
C GLY A 173 8.75 -1.88 -19.47
N PHE A 174 8.46 -1.83 -20.78
CA PHE A 174 9.43 -1.37 -21.78
C PHE A 174 9.93 0.07 -21.51
N ASP A 175 9.03 1.00 -21.16
CA ASP A 175 9.41 2.39 -20.86
C ASP A 175 10.22 2.51 -19.56
N GLU A 176 9.93 1.68 -18.56
CA GLU A 176 10.68 1.62 -17.29
C GLU A 176 12.11 1.10 -17.51
N ALA A 177 12.26 0.06 -18.33
CA ALA A 177 13.58 -0.42 -18.71
C ALA A 177 14.37 0.64 -19.50
N ASN A 178 13.72 1.34 -20.44
CA ASN A 178 14.32 2.42 -21.21
C ASN A 178 14.76 3.60 -20.33
N ALA A 179 13.97 3.95 -19.30
CA ALA A 179 14.33 5.01 -18.37
C ALA A 179 15.67 4.71 -17.66
N ALA A 180 15.89 3.45 -17.27
CA ALA A 180 17.12 3.00 -16.63
C ALA A 180 18.26 2.68 -17.63
N ILE A 181 17.94 2.61 -18.92
CA ILE A 181 18.84 2.21 -20.01
C ILE A 181 19.42 0.81 -19.74
N VAL A 182 18.51 -0.17 -19.62
CA VAL A 182 18.84 -1.59 -19.41
C VAL A 182 18.21 -2.48 -20.45
N GLU A 183 18.86 -3.62 -20.70
CA GLU A 183 18.34 -4.72 -21.51
C GLU A 183 17.92 -5.90 -20.63
N SER A 184 17.18 -6.86 -21.21
CA SER A 184 16.84 -8.10 -20.50
C SER A 184 18.10 -8.88 -20.13
N GLY A 185 18.14 -9.43 -18.93
CA GLY A 185 19.34 -10.05 -18.35
C GLY A 185 20.19 -9.11 -17.51
N ALA A 186 19.94 -7.79 -17.53
CA ALA A 186 20.53 -6.87 -16.55
C ALA A 186 20.09 -7.21 -15.12
N SER A 187 20.84 -6.76 -14.13
CA SER A 187 20.57 -7.06 -12.72
C SER A 187 19.81 -5.92 -12.04
N ALA A 188 18.87 -6.28 -11.17
CA ALA A 188 18.25 -5.39 -10.22
C ALA A 188 18.43 -5.91 -8.79
N VAL A 189 18.54 -5.00 -7.84
CA VAL A 189 18.62 -5.33 -6.41
C VAL A 189 17.27 -5.08 -5.77
N ILE A 190 16.61 -6.15 -5.34
CA ILE A 190 15.43 -6.09 -4.47
C ILE A 190 15.90 -5.57 -3.12
N ARG A 191 15.31 -4.47 -2.68
CA ARG A 191 15.53 -3.90 -1.35
C ARG A 191 14.28 -4.11 -0.52
N VAL A 192 14.37 -4.99 0.47
CA VAL A 192 13.32 -5.18 1.46
C VAL A 192 13.36 -3.99 2.40
N HIS A 193 12.57 -2.98 2.09
CA HIS A 193 12.26 -1.94 3.03
C HIS A 193 11.11 -2.44 3.90
N ASN A 194 11.33 -2.58 5.21
CA ASN A 194 10.27 -2.88 6.18
C ASN A 194 9.26 -1.71 6.35
N TYR A 195 9.17 -0.81 5.36
CA TYR A 195 8.32 0.35 5.42
C TYR A 195 7.02 0.05 4.66
N PRO A 196 5.88 0.04 5.35
CA PRO A 196 4.57 -0.03 4.68
C PRO A 196 4.44 1.09 3.64
N PHE A 197 3.93 0.73 2.46
CA PHE A 197 3.39 1.69 1.50
C PHE A 197 1.99 2.06 1.97
N PHE A 198 1.73 3.36 2.01
CA PHE A 198 0.41 3.87 2.35
C PHE A 198 -0.18 4.43 1.09
N TYR A 199 -1.44 4.13 0.84
CA TYR A 199 -2.19 4.73 -0.24
C TYR A 199 -3.24 5.64 0.37
N ASP A 200 -3.52 6.75 -0.29
CA ASP A 200 -4.72 7.51 0.01
C ASP A 200 -5.96 6.77 -0.49
N ASN A 201 -7.12 7.42 -0.37
CA ASN A 201 -8.40 6.82 -0.76
C ASN A 201 -8.52 6.56 -2.27
N ASP A 202 -7.64 7.15 -3.08
CA ASP A 202 -7.63 7.02 -4.54
C ASP A 202 -6.59 6.02 -5.03
N GLY A 203 -5.95 5.29 -4.09
CA GLY A 203 -4.90 4.32 -4.42
C GLY A 203 -3.58 4.96 -4.80
N ILE A 204 -3.37 6.25 -4.50
CA ILE A 204 -2.11 6.95 -4.79
C ILE A 204 -1.13 6.73 -3.63
N PRO A 205 0.13 6.32 -3.90
CA PRO A 205 1.14 6.18 -2.86
C PRO A 205 1.38 7.50 -2.12
N VAL A 206 1.18 7.48 -0.81
CA VAL A 206 1.53 8.55 0.10
C VAL A 206 3.03 8.49 0.34
N VAL A 207 3.75 9.40 -0.30
CA VAL A 207 5.21 9.52 -0.14
C VAL A 207 5.51 10.09 1.25
N LEU A 208 6.01 9.23 2.14
CA LEU A 208 6.49 9.65 3.45
C LEU A 208 7.99 9.97 3.40
N PRO A 209 8.45 11.02 4.12
CA PRO A 209 9.87 11.34 4.21
C PRO A 209 10.66 10.14 4.74
N ARG A 210 11.81 9.84 4.10
CA ARG A 210 12.70 8.78 4.57
C ARG A 210 13.36 9.22 5.88
N PHE A 211 13.15 8.45 6.93
CA PHE A 211 13.83 8.64 8.21
C PHE A 211 14.78 7.47 8.46
N ALA A 212 15.96 7.50 7.82
CA ALA A 212 16.92 6.40 7.86
C ALA A 212 17.34 6.00 9.29
N ASP A 213 17.38 6.97 10.19
CA ASP A 213 17.89 6.81 11.56
C ASP A 213 16.78 6.79 12.62
N ILE A 214 15.51 6.75 12.23
CA ILE A 214 14.39 6.68 13.17
C ILE A 214 13.90 5.25 13.30
N LYS A 215 13.99 4.72 14.52
CA LYS A 215 13.42 3.43 14.91
C LYS A 215 11.98 3.63 15.39
N ILE A 216 11.06 2.81 14.88
CA ILE A 216 9.69 2.71 15.38
C ILE A 216 9.57 1.45 16.23
N SER A 217 9.11 1.61 17.47
CA SER A 217 8.93 0.51 18.42
C SER A 217 7.52 0.51 18.98
N LEU A 218 6.82 -0.61 18.86
CA LEU A 218 5.61 -0.88 19.67
C LEU A 218 6.06 -1.23 21.09
N LEU A 219 5.54 -0.52 22.09
CA LEU A 219 5.84 -0.83 23.48
C LEU A 219 5.12 -2.12 23.90
N ASN A 220 5.90 -3.01 24.52
CA ASN A 220 5.45 -4.28 25.04
C ASN A 220 6.35 -4.68 26.23
N LYS A 221 6.22 -5.92 26.73
CA LYS A 221 7.01 -6.46 27.85
C LYS A 221 8.53 -6.39 27.64
N ALA A 222 9.02 -6.41 26.40
CA ALA A 222 10.46 -6.38 26.12
C ALA A 222 11.08 -4.97 26.20
N ASN A 223 10.26 -3.91 26.18
CA ASN A 223 10.72 -2.53 25.97
C ASN A 223 10.47 -1.61 27.18
N CYS A 224 10.67 -2.11 28.41
CA CYS A 224 10.34 -1.36 29.64
C CYS A 224 11.13 -0.05 29.81
N SER A 225 12.41 0.00 29.45
CA SER A 225 13.21 1.24 29.53
C SER A 225 12.69 2.33 28.60
N LEU A 226 12.37 1.96 27.35
CA LEU A 226 11.81 2.87 26.36
C LEU A 226 10.43 3.40 26.77
N ALA A 227 9.65 2.62 27.51
CA ALA A 227 8.37 3.08 28.07
C ALA A 227 8.58 4.23 29.07
N VAL A 228 9.59 4.16 29.92
CA VAL A 228 9.92 5.23 30.87
C VAL A 228 10.35 6.50 30.13
N GLU A 229 11.20 6.37 29.12
CA GLU A 229 11.63 7.50 28.29
C GLU A 229 10.45 8.14 27.54
N ALA A 230 9.55 7.34 26.98
CA ALA A 230 8.36 7.84 26.30
C ALA A 230 7.41 8.58 27.26
N ILE A 231 7.24 8.08 28.48
CA ILE A 231 6.44 8.77 29.52
C ILE A 231 7.08 10.11 29.89
N ASN A 232 8.41 10.14 30.05
CA ASN A 232 9.16 11.36 30.34
C ASN A 232 9.08 12.35 29.18
N PHE A 233 9.18 11.88 27.93
CA PHE A 233 8.98 12.68 26.73
C PHE A 233 7.60 13.36 26.73
N CYS A 234 6.53 12.61 26.98
CA CYS A 234 5.17 13.16 27.06
C CYS A 234 5.03 14.21 28.18
N THR A 235 5.61 13.93 29.35
CA THR A 235 5.49 14.82 30.52
C THR A 235 6.29 16.11 30.32
N ASN A 236 7.55 16.00 29.87
CA ASN A 236 8.50 17.11 29.85
C ASN A 236 8.35 18.00 28.62
N ILE A 237 7.98 17.42 27.47
CA ILE A 237 7.89 18.16 26.20
C ILE A 237 6.45 18.61 25.92
N PHE A 238 5.46 17.80 26.28
CA PHE A 238 4.04 18.06 25.98
C PHE A 238 3.19 18.39 27.20
N GLU A 239 3.80 18.57 28.37
CA GLU A 239 3.13 19.01 29.60
C GLU A 239 1.92 18.15 30.00
N PHE A 240 2.00 16.83 29.76
CA PHE A 240 0.92 15.91 30.11
C PHE A 240 0.58 16.03 31.59
N THR A 241 -0.72 16.08 31.88
CA THR A 241 -1.23 16.17 33.25
C THR A 241 -0.85 14.92 34.06
N PRO A 242 -0.78 15.02 35.40
CA PRO A 242 -0.56 13.84 36.26
C PRO A 242 -1.55 12.70 36.00
N THR A 243 -2.80 13.04 35.66
CA THR A 243 -3.85 12.08 35.31
C THR A 243 -3.54 11.35 34.01
N GLU A 244 -3.13 12.06 32.96
CA GLU A 244 -2.75 11.47 31.67
C GLU A 244 -1.51 10.58 31.82
N LYS A 245 -0.51 11.03 32.59
CA LYS A 245 0.68 10.26 32.91
C LYS A 245 0.31 8.94 33.61
N ARG A 246 -0.53 9.02 34.64
CA ARG A 246 -0.99 7.84 35.39
C ARG A 246 -1.74 6.87 34.49
N ARG A 247 -2.67 7.38 33.66
CA ARG A 247 -3.43 6.57 32.70
C ARG A 247 -2.54 5.84 31.72
N MET A 248 -1.64 6.57 31.06
CA MET A 248 -0.67 5.99 30.14
C MET A 248 0.19 4.93 30.83
N THR A 249 0.64 5.19 32.06
CA THR A 249 1.45 4.24 32.84
C THR A 249 0.66 2.95 33.13
N ASN A 250 -0.58 3.07 33.59
CA ASN A 250 -1.45 1.93 33.89
C ASN A 250 -1.73 1.09 32.63
N ASN A 251 -2.00 1.73 31.50
CA ASN A 251 -2.25 1.01 30.24
C ASN A 251 -1.00 0.29 29.73
N LEU A 252 0.17 0.92 29.82
CA LEU A 252 1.43 0.28 29.46
C LEU A 252 1.73 -0.92 30.36
N LEU A 253 1.44 -0.83 31.67
CA LEU A 253 1.57 -1.96 32.59
C LEU A 253 0.64 -3.13 32.21
N LYS A 254 -0.62 -2.84 31.83
CA LYS A 254 -1.54 -3.88 31.34
C LYS A 254 -0.99 -4.59 30.10
N VAL A 255 -0.49 -3.84 29.12
CA VAL A 255 0.15 -4.40 27.91
C VAL A 255 1.37 -5.26 28.28
N GLN A 256 2.22 -4.79 29.20
CA GLN A 256 3.40 -5.55 29.66
C GLN A 256 3.03 -6.85 30.39
N ARG A 257 1.88 -6.89 31.06
CA ARG A 257 1.35 -8.09 31.71
C ARG A 257 0.59 -9.03 30.75
N GLY A 258 0.34 -8.61 29.51
CA GLY A 258 -0.51 -9.35 28.57
C GLY A 258 -1.99 -9.28 28.91
N GLU A 259 -2.40 -8.26 29.67
CA GLU A 259 -3.79 -8.03 30.09
C GLU A 259 -4.57 -7.16 29.09
N SER A 260 -3.92 -6.67 28.02
CA SER A 260 -4.55 -5.83 27.00
C SER A 260 -3.91 -6.02 25.63
N ASP A 261 -4.73 -6.41 24.65
CA ASP A 261 -4.35 -6.57 23.24
C ASP A 261 -4.94 -5.47 22.34
N ASP A 262 -5.55 -4.45 22.96
CA ASP A 262 -6.29 -3.39 22.28
C ASP A 262 -5.68 -2.01 22.54
N TYR A 263 -4.59 -1.93 23.29
CA TYR A 263 -3.85 -0.69 23.51
C TYR A 263 -2.52 -0.73 22.76
N PHE A 264 -2.30 0.24 21.88
CA PHE A 264 -1.14 0.34 21.02
C PHE A 264 -0.41 1.64 21.32
N PHE A 265 0.83 1.52 21.78
CA PHE A 265 1.70 2.67 22.04
C PHE A 265 2.96 2.56 21.21
N LEU A 266 3.09 3.40 20.18
CA LEU A 266 4.28 3.43 19.34
C LEU A 266 5.20 4.56 19.78
N VAL A 267 6.50 4.30 19.73
CA VAL A 267 7.56 5.25 20.01
C VAL A 267 8.45 5.37 18.77
N ALA A 268 8.67 6.60 18.32
CA ALA A 268 9.75 6.95 17.39
C ALA A 268 10.94 7.43 18.21
N SER A 269 12.10 6.81 17.99
CA SER A 269 13.37 7.18 18.62
C SER A 269 14.47 7.28 17.57
N ASP A 270 15.41 8.21 17.75
CA ASP A 270 16.69 8.21 17.05
C ASP A 270 17.77 7.57 17.95
N ALA A 271 19.06 7.77 17.61
CA ALA A 271 20.17 7.22 18.38
C ALA A 271 20.30 7.83 19.79
N GLU A 272 19.72 9.00 20.03
CA GLU A 272 19.94 9.80 21.25
C GLU A 272 18.71 9.88 22.14
N SER A 273 17.50 9.85 21.57
CA SER A 273 16.28 10.11 22.35
C SER A 273 14.98 9.64 21.69
N VAL A 274 13.91 9.66 22.50
CA VAL A 274 12.53 9.61 22.00
C VAL A 274 12.17 10.94 21.33
N ILE A 275 11.70 10.87 20.09
CA ILE A 275 11.38 12.03 19.25
C ILE A 275 9.92 12.07 18.80
N GLY A 276 9.15 11.02 19.09
CA GLY A 276 7.70 11.04 18.88
C GLY A 276 6.99 9.82 19.45
N VAL A 277 5.69 9.95 19.68
CA VAL A 277 4.86 8.89 20.25
C VAL A 277 3.44 8.91 19.69
N THR A 278 2.75 7.77 19.78
CA THR A 278 1.30 7.67 19.60
C THR A 278 0.68 6.81 20.71
N SER A 279 -0.54 7.15 21.12
CA SER A 279 -1.40 6.35 22.00
C SER A 279 -2.71 6.06 21.29
N THR A 280 -2.98 4.79 21.03
CA THR A 280 -4.14 4.35 20.25
C THR A 280 -4.85 3.18 20.91
N TYR A 281 -6.17 3.28 21.03
CA TYR A 281 -7.03 2.19 21.48
C TYR A 281 -7.76 1.59 20.27
N TYR A 282 -7.75 0.27 20.15
CA TYR A 282 -8.60 -0.46 19.23
C TYR A 282 -9.91 -0.84 19.92
N LEU A 283 -11.03 -0.71 19.21
CA LEU A 283 -12.38 -0.99 19.67
C LEU A 283 -12.94 -2.16 18.82
N PRO A 284 -12.76 -3.42 19.26
CA PRO A 284 -13.10 -4.61 18.49
C PRO A 284 -14.57 -4.67 18.08
N ASP A 285 -15.48 -4.30 18.97
CA ASP A 285 -16.93 -4.30 18.75
C ASP A 285 -17.36 -3.42 17.57
N LEU A 286 -16.53 -2.44 17.21
CA LEU A 286 -16.80 -1.47 16.15
C LEU A 286 -15.82 -1.59 14.98
N LYS A 287 -14.74 -2.37 15.12
CA LYS A 287 -13.58 -2.34 14.21
C LYS A 287 -13.05 -0.91 14.01
N MET A 288 -13.09 -0.10 15.07
CA MET A 288 -12.66 1.29 15.06
C MET A 288 -11.42 1.48 15.92
N ALA A 289 -10.64 2.51 15.67
CA ALA A 289 -9.54 2.92 16.54
C ALA A 289 -9.75 4.35 17.05
N PHE A 290 -9.31 4.62 18.26
CA PHE A 290 -9.25 5.94 18.86
C PHE A 290 -7.79 6.31 19.11
N MET A 291 -7.26 7.24 18.33
CA MET A 291 -5.94 7.84 18.56
C MET A 291 -6.10 9.01 19.52
N GLU A 292 -5.78 8.74 20.78
CA GLU A 292 -5.87 9.68 21.90
C GLU A 292 -4.84 10.81 21.74
N PHE A 293 -3.62 10.48 21.32
CA PHE A 293 -2.66 11.50 20.93
C PHE A 293 -1.60 10.98 19.97
N ILE A 294 -1.05 11.93 19.23
CA ILE A 294 0.16 11.83 18.43
C ILE A 294 1.01 13.05 18.76
N ALA A 295 2.28 12.83 19.07
CA ALA A 295 3.18 13.88 19.50
C ALA A 295 4.56 13.69 18.85
N VAL A 296 5.15 14.80 18.40
CA VAL A 296 6.45 14.84 17.73
C VAL A 296 7.27 15.97 18.33
N ALA A 297 8.51 15.67 18.71
CA ALA A 297 9.43 16.62 19.33
C ALA A 297 9.52 17.91 18.50
N PRO A 298 9.52 19.10 19.11
CA PRO A 298 9.48 20.37 18.39
C PRO A 298 10.52 20.49 17.26
N HIS A 299 11.76 20.04 17.49
CA HIS A 299 12.85 20.06 16.51
C HIS A 299 12.70 19.05 15.37
N CYS A 300 11.77 18.09 15.49
CA CYS A 300 11.41 17.12 14.44
C CYS A 300 10.05 17.40 13.78
N GLN A 301 9.33 18.44 14.19
CA GLN A 301 8.06 18.82 13.57
C GLN A 301 8.27 19.35 12.14
N ARG A 302 7.20 19.33 11.33
CA ARG A 302 7.19 19.75 9.90
C ARG A 302 8.15 19.01 8.98
N ARG A 303 8.64 17.84 9.41
CA ARG A 303 9.49 16.94 8.60
C ARG A 303 8.74 15.70 8.12
N GLY A 304 7.42 15.61 8.35
CA GLY A 304 6.56 14.46 8.02
C GLY A 304 6.56 13.32 9.05
N LEU A 305 7.26 13.47 10.18
CA LEU A 305 7.33 12.42 11.22
C LEU A 305 5.97 12.12 11.86
N GLY A 306 5.09 13.13 11.97
CA GLY A 306 3.72 12.92 12.46
C GLY A 306 2.91 12.02 11.52
N SER A 307 2.93 12.29 10.22
CA SER A 307 2.28 11.43 9.22
C SER A 307 2.90 10.03 9.24
N TYR A 308 4.23 9.95 9.33
CA TYR A 308 4.93 8.66 9.43
C TYR A 308 4.51 7.84 10.65
N LEU A 309 4.41 8.44 11.84
CA LEU A 309 3.91 7.79 13.05
C LEU A 309 2.45 7.34 12.93
N TYR A 310 1.59 8.19 12.37
CA TYR A 310 0.18 7.86 12.12
C TYR A 310 0.07 6.59 11.26
N TYR A 311 0.79 6.58 10.16
CA TYR A 311 0.78 5.49 9.20
C TYR A 311 1.42 4.21 9.77
N GLN A 312 2.51 4.32 10.53
CA GLN A 312 3.08 3.18 11.26
C GLN A 312 2.12 2.60 12.30
N THR A 313 1.25 3.43 12.88
CA THR A 313 0.18 2.96 13.77
C THR A 313 -0.82 2.09 13.01
N LEU A 314 -1.27 2.52 11.81
CA LEU A 314 -2.16 1.72 10.96
C LEU A 314 -1.53 0.37 10.58
N ASN A 315 -0.27 0.38 10.15
CA ASN A 315 0.45 -0.85 9.83
C ASN A 315 0.57 -1.79 11.03
N THR A 316 0.83 -1.24 12.22
CA THR A 316 0.93 -2.03 13.45
C THR A 316 -0.40 -2.67 13.83
N LEU A 317 -1.51 -1.93 13.69
CA LEU A 317 -2.86 -2.48 13.88
C LEU A 317 -3.15 -3.61 12.88
N SER A 318 -2.86 -3.40 11.60
CA SER A 318 -3.05 -4.41 10.54
C SER A 318 -2.24 -5.68 10.80
N LYS A 319 -0.95 -5.56 11.13
CA LYS A 319 -0.08 -6.70 11.50
C LYS A 319 -0.57 -7.47 12.73
N ALA A 320 -1.26 -6.80 13.64
CA ALA A 320 -1.90 -7.42 14.80
C ALA A 320 -3.29 -8.02 14.48
N GLY A 321 -3.67 -8.10 13.20
CA GLY A 321 -4.95 -8.65 12.75
C GLY A 321 -6.15 -7.75 13.08
N LYS A 322 -5.93 -6.47 13.36
CA LYS A 322 -6.99 -5.52 13.72
C LYS A 322 -7.55 -4.88 12.45
N GLU A 323 -8.67 -5.41 11.97
CA GLU A 323 -9.41 -4.82 10.85
C GLU A 323 -9.97 -3.45 11.25
N LEU A 324 -9.78 -2.43 10.40
CA LEU A 324 -10.14 -1.06 10.73
C LEU A 324 -11.10 -0.48 9.70
N VAL A 325 -12.30 -0.08 10.13
CA VAL A 325 -13.30 0.59 9.28
C VAL A 325 -13.25 2.12 9.42
N ALA A 326 -12.80 2.63 10.57
CA ALA A 326 -12.61 4.05 10.81
C ALA A 326 -11.66 4.33 11.99
N MET A 327 -11.01 5.49 11.98
CA MET A 327 -10.21 5.99 13.09
C MET A 327 -10.72 7.34 13.57
N VAL A 328 -10.87 7.50 14.88
CA VAL A 328 -11.21 8.75 15.55
C VAL A 328 -9.96 9.33 16.20
N PHE A 329 -9.76 10.63 16.07
CA PHE A 329 -8.63 11.37 16.63
C PHE A 329 -9.11 12.34 17.69
N GLU A 330 -8.39 12.40 18.79
CA GLU A 330 -8.53 13.47 19.78
C GLU A 330 -7.67 14.69 19.39
N VAL A 331 -8.37 15.82 19.29
CA VAL A 331 -7.82 17.11 18.90
C VAL A 331 -8.10 18.09 20.03
N ARG A 332 -7.21 18.10 21.02
CA ARG A 332 -7.23 19.08 22.11
C ARG A 332 -6.49 20.36 21.75
N SER A 333 -6.89 21.45 22.39
CA SER A 333 -6.03 22.60 22.58
C SER A 333 -4.85 22.19 23.48
N THR A 334 -3.63 22.15 22.93
CA THR A 334 -2.39 22.04 23.72
C THR A 334 -1.44 23.16 23.30
N ARG A 335 -0.20 23.22 23.83
CA ARG A 335 0.88 24.14 23.41
C ARG A 335 1.01 24.33 21.89
N ASP A 336 0.58 23.34 21.13
CA ASP A 336 0.67 23.25 19.68
C ASP A 336 -0.51 23.92 18.91
N GLY A 337 -1.55 24.38 19.60
CA GLY A 337 -2.69 25.10 19.06
C GLY A 337 -3.72 24.22 18.33
N LEU A 338 -5.00 24.41 18.64
CA LEU A 338 -6.12 23.64 18.08
C LEU A 338 -6.16 23.65 16.54
N ALA A 339 -5.94 24.83 15.92
CA ALA A 339 -5.99 25.00 14.47
C ALA A 339 -4.95 24.14 13.74
N ARG A 340 -3.73 24.08 14.28
CA ARG A 340 -2.61 23.34 13.68
C ARG A 340 -2.83 21.83 13.74
N ARG A 341 -3.34 21.33 14.87
CA ARG A 341 -3.69 19.90 15.00
C ARG A 341 -4.86 19.53 14.08
N LYS A 342 -5.87 20.39 13.99
CA LYS A 342 -6.98 20.21 13.05
C LYS A 342 -6.47 20.11 11.61
N GLU A 343 -5.61 21.04 11.19
CA GLU A 343 -5.00 21.04 9.85
C GLU A 343 -4.20 19.74 9.58
N PHE A 344 -3.42 19.28 10.55
CA PHE A 344 -2.70 18.01 10.43
C PHE A 344 -3.63 16.84 10.11
N PHE A 345 -4.74 16.69 10.84
CA PHE A 345 -5.68 15.59 10.59
C PHE A 345 -6.54 15.79 9.32
N LEU A 346 -6.86 17.03 8.94
CA LEU A 346 -7.48 17.33 7.65
C LEU A 346 -6.60 16.85 6.49
N ASN A 347 -5.28 17.06 6.57
CA ASN A 347 -4.31 16.61 5.56
C ASN A 347 -4.18 15.08 5.50
N LEU A 348 -4.57 14.36 6.56
CA LEU A 348 -4.70 12.91 6.54
C LEU A 348 -6.04 12.45 5.95
N GLY A 349 -6.95 13.36 5.59
CA GLY A 349 -8.30 13.06 5.11
C GLY A 349 -9.31 12.80 6.23
N ALA A 350 -9.02 13.23 7.46
CA ALA A 350 -10.01 13.21 8.53
C ALA A 350 -10.96 14.41 8.44
N VAL A 351 -12.17 14.26 8.96
CA VAL A 351 -13.20 15.30 9.03
C VAL A 351 -13.61 15.59 10.47
N PRO A 352 -13.93 16.83 10.84
CA PRO A 352 -14.40 17.15 12.19
C PRO A 352 -15.74 16.46 12.51
N ILE A 353 -15.86 15.91 13.72
CA ILE A 353 -17.12 15.43 14.26
C ILE A 353 -17.77 16.55 15.06
N ASN A 354 -18.85 17.15 14.55
CA ASN A 354 -19.63 18.10 15.34
C ASN A 354 -20.62 17.35 16.24
N LEU A 355 -20.21 17.15 17.49
CA LEU A 355 -20.98 16.42 18.50
C LEU A 355 -22.34 17.07 18.84
N GLN A 356 -22.57 18.34 18.52
CA GLN A 356 -23.86 19.00 18.75
C GLN A 356 -25.01 18.39 17.93
N PHE A 357 -24.69 17.77 16.79
CA PHE A 357 -25.68 17.06 15.97
C PHE A 357 -26.01 15.66 16.48
N TYR A 358 -25.36 15.20 17.55
CA TYR A 358 -25.53 13.84 18.08
C TYR A 358 -26.00 13.90 19.54
N PRO A 359 -27.18 13.35 19.88
CA PRO A 359 -27.68 13.34 21.25
C PRO A 359 -26.97 12.26 22.09
N ILE A 360 -25.70 12.47 22.40
CA ILE A 360 -24.82 11.49 23.09
C ILE A 360 -24.90 11.52 24.62
N GLY A 361 -25.75 12.35 25.24
CA GLY A 361 -26.00 12.33 26.69
C GLY A 361 -24.81 12.69 27.60
N HIS A 362 -23.65 13.03 27.02
CA HIS A 362 -22.42 13.36 27.73
C HIS A 362 -22.06 14.84 27.56
N LYS A 363 -21.75 15.54 28.66
CA LYS A 363 -21.09 16.85 28.59
C LYS A 363 -19.62 16.63 28.25
N MET A 364 -19.20 17.16 27.11
CA MET A 364 -17.79 17.13 26.69
C MET A 364 -17.07 18.38 27.16
N ASP A 365 -15.76 18.25 27.36
CA ASP A 365 -14.86 19.38 27.53
C ASP A 365 -14.99 20.32 26.31
N PRO A 366 -15.27 21.62 26.50
CA PRO A 366 -15.37 22.59 25.40
C PRO A 366 -14.10 22.67 24.54
N GLU A 367 -12.94 22.27 25.07
CA GLU A 367 -11.65 22.28 24.35
C GLU A 367 -11.35 20.97 23.61
N LEU A 368 -12.23 19.96 23.73
CA LEU A 368 -12.11 18.68 23.04
C LEU A 368 -12.81 18.73 21.68
N MET A 369 -12.02 18.58 20.61
CA MET A 369 -12.53 18.28 19.28
C MET A 369 -12.21 16.83 18.92
N LEU A 370 -13.17 16.15 18.30
CA LEU A 370 -12.94 14.84 17.68
C LEU A 370 -12.93 14.99 16.17
N MET A 371 -12.03 14.26 15.52
CA MET A 371 -11.99 14.13 14.07
C MET A 371 -12.11 12.65 13.68
N LEU A 372 -12.74 12.35 12.56
CA LEU A 372 -12.96 11.01 12.05
C LEU A 372 -12.28 10.87 10.70
N LYS A 373 -11.51 9.81 10.49
CA LYS A 373 -11.11 9.36 9.16
C LYS A 373 -11.76 8.00 8.87
N PRO A 374 -12.62 7.90 7.83
CA PRO A 374 -13.09 6.60 7.36
C PRO A 374 -11.94 5.84 6.68
N MET A 375 -11.87 4.53 6.90
CA MET A 375 -10.94 3.63 6.20
C MET A 375 -11.64 2.83 5.08
N SER A 376 -12.96 2.87 5.05
CA SER A 376 -13.80 2.22 4.04
C SER A 376 -14.73 3.26 3.41
N ALA A 377 -14.90 3.21 2.08
CA ALA A 377 -15.82 4.06 1.35
C ALA A 377 -17.28 3.94 1.82
N ASN A 378 -17.64 2.79 2.41
CA ASN A 378 -19.00 2.50 2.88
C ASN A 378 -19.22 2.85 4.36
N PHE A 379 -18.22 3.40 5.06
CA PHE A 379 -18.38 3.76 6.47
C PHE A 379 -19.33 4.96 6.64
N CYS A 380 -20.34 4.80 7.50
CA CYS A 380 -21.27 5.88 7.85
C CYS A 380 -21.24 6.13 9.36
N LEU A 381 -20.88 7.35 9.77
CA LEU A 381 -21.03 7.78 11.16
C LEU A 381 -22.48 8.14 11.45
N ASN A 382 -23.05 7.59 12.51
CA ASN A 382 -24.39 7.90 12.99
C ASN A 382 -24.45 7.90 14.53
N THR A 383 -25.57 8.35 15.11
CA THR A 383 -25.75 8.43 16.57
C THR A 383 -25.53 7.08 17.26
N PRO A 384 -26.12 5.95 16.83
CA PRO A 384 -25.84 4.64 17.44
C PRO A 384 -24.36 4.25 17.46
N VAL A 385 -23.63 4.50 16.37
CA VAL A 385 -22.18 4.23 16.30
C VAL A 385 -21.43 5.09 17.31
N LEU A 386 -21.74 6.39 17.41
CA LEU A 386 -21.11 7.28 18.38
C LEU A 386 -21.41 6.90 19.83
N VAL A 387 -22.65 6.54 20.16
CA VAL A 387 -23.02 6.07 21.51
C VAL A 387 -22.22 4.81 21.88
N LYS A 388 -22.13 3.83 20.96
CA LYS A 388 -21.30 2.63 21.14
C LYS A 388 -19.83 2.98 21.26
N PHE A 389 -19.33 3.92 20.45
CA PHE A 389 -17.95 4.38 20.50
C PHE A 389 -17.60 4.93 21.88
N PHE A 390 -18.38 5.87 22.41
CA PHE A 390 -18.15 6.42 23.75
C PHE A 390 -18.33 5.38 24.85
N SER A 391 -19.30 4.47 24.73
CA SER A 391 -19.48 3.38 25.70
C SER A 391 -18.28 2.43 25.72
N SER A 392 -17.80 1.99 24.55
CA SER A 392 -16.64 1.11 24.40
C SER A 392 -15.35 1.80 24.87
N LEU A 393 -15.17 3.08 24.52
CA LEU A 393 -14.05 3.89 24.96
C LEU A 393 -14.08 4.11 26.48
N SER A 394 -15.24 4.42 27.06
CA SER A 394 -15.40 4.63 28.50
C SER A 394 -15.02 3.38 29.30
N LYS A 395 -15.42 2.18 28.86
CA LYS A 395 -14.98 0.92 29.49
C LYS A 395 -13.45 0.84 29.56
N ARG A 396 -12.77 1.18 28.46
CA ARG A 396 -11.29 1.14 28.38
C ARG A 396 -10.61 2.25 29.16
N LEU A 397 -11.21 3.44 29.24
CA LEU A 397 -10.68 4.58 29.97
C LEU A 397 -10.97 4.53 31.48
N MET A 398 -12.04 3.86 31.92
CA MET A 398 -12.44 3.76 33.34
C MET A 398 -11.83 2.56 34.08
N GLU A 399 -11.16 1.64 33.39
CA GLU A 399 -10.37 0.58 34.04
C GLU A 399 -8.99 1.09 34.56
N VAL A 400 -8.85 2.37 34.89
CA VAL A 400 -7.57 3.07 35.17
C VAL A 400 -7.51 3.62 36.58
#